data_AF-A0A3N4ZRD0-F1
#
_entry.id   AF-A0A3N4ZRD0-F1
#
_cell.length_a   1.000
_cell.length_b   1.000
_cell.length_c   1.000
_cell.angle_alpha   90.00
_cell.angle_beta   90.00
_cell.angle_gamma   90.00
#
_symmetry.space_group_name_H-M   'P 1'
#
loop_
_entity.id
_entity.type
_entity.pdbx_description
1 polymer ?
#
loop_
_entity_poly.entity_id
_entity_poly.type
_entity_poly.pdbx_seq_one_letter_code
_entity_poly.pdbx_strand_id
1 'polypeptide(L)'
;MGGPGAACQVCGATPAAPVTIRGHQGMVVMMRFLRREGMFCRTCALASFRDMQADTMVMGWWGPLSVLITPFTLLGNLSALSGIRRIPEPVKPGFRPPLDPGRPVFRRPAGILALIPLCLVGLVMVAIPLLLIIGLVVGPGHGTDRTDSTGASAYPTRDYPALTVGSCARNDAAWPAEKIKPESCDSSAAQYSVRAWPDGGCASGDHPVGPMYNKDHTGPMCLRPLKD
;
A
#
# COMPACT_ATOMS: atom_id res chain seq x y z
N MET A 1 -36.26 -7.88 -31.57
CA MET A 1 -36.92 -8.76 -32.55
C MET A 1 -35.85 -9.51 -33.33
N GLY A 2 -35.72 -10.83 -33.16
CA GLY A 2 -34.92 -11.70 -34.01
C GLY A 2 -35.81 -12.83 -34.47
N GLY A 3 -36.24 -12.80 -35.73
CA GLY A 3 -37.15 -13.81 -36.29
C GLY A 3 -36.50 -15.18 -36.45
N PRO A 4 -37.30 -16.26 -36.60
CA PRO A 4 -36.80 -17.61 -36.81
C PRO A 4 -35.92 -17.66 -38.06
N GLY A 5 -34.66 -18.08 -37.89
CA GLY A 5 -33.74 -18.38 -39.00
C GLY A 5 -32.78 -17.27 -39.42
N ALA A 6 -32.52 -16.25 -38.59
CA ALA A 6 -31.48 -15.28 -38.90
C ALA A 6 -30.11 -15.95 -39.10
N ALA A 7 -29.37 -15.55 -40.14
CA ALA A 7 -28.04 -16.05 -40.47
C ALA A 7 -26.95 -15.29 -39.73
N CYS A 8 -25.86 -15.99 -39.41
CA CYS A 8 -24.69 -15.36 -38.81
C CYS A 8 -24.03 -14.38 -39.81
N GLN A 9 -23.78 -13.14 -39.39
CA GLN A 9 -23.07 -12.15 -40.22
C GLN A 9 -21.63 -12.55 -40.54
N VAL A 10 -21.03 -13.41 -39.71
CA VAL A 10 -19.69 -13.94 -39.93
C VAL A 10 -19.76 -15.08 -40.92
N CYS A 11 -20.29 -16.23 -40.55
CA CYS A 11 -20.18 -17.45 -41.38
C CYS A 11 -21.40 -17.77 -42.24
N GLY A 12 -22.55 -17.12 -42.01
CA GLY A 12 -23.82 -17.41 -42.67
C GLY A 12 -24.63 -18.56 -42.07
N ALA A 13 -24.12 -19.25 -41.05
CA ALA A 13 -24.81 -20.40 -40.43
C ALA A 13 -26.06 -19.98 -39.65
N THR A 14 -27.04 -20.88 -39.53
CA THR A 14 -28.27 -20.68 -38.75
C THR A 14 -28.45 -21.79 -37.70
N PRO A 15 -29.10 -21.51 -36.56
CA PRO A 15 -29.67 -20.22 -36.15
C PRO A 15 -28.62 -19.24 -35.59
N ALA A 16 -28.81 -17.95 -35.86
CA ALA A 16 -28.09 -16.85 -35.22
C ALA A 16 -29.03 -16.03 -34.34
N ALA A 17 -28.47 -15.43 -33.30
CA ALA A 17 -29.18 -14.56 -32.37
C ALA A 17 -28.47 -13.21 -32.25
N PRO A 18 -29.17 -12.14 -31.85
CA PRO A 18 -28.53 -10.87 -31.55
C PRO A 18 -27.64 -11.04 -30.32
N VAL A 19 -26.36 -10.73 -30.46
CA VAL A 19 -25.38 -10.77 -29.36
C VAL A 19 -24.67 -9.43 -29.29
N THR A 20 -24.59 -8.88 -28.09
CA THR A 20 -23.75 -7.73 -27.75
C THR A 20 -22.59 -8.22 -26.90
N ILE A 21 -21.37 -8.08 -27.42
CA ILE A 21 -20.13 -8.40 -26.72
C ILE A 21 -19.47 -7.08 -26.34
N ARG A 22 -19.12 -6.91 -25.07
CA ARG A 22 -18.41 -5.74 -24.55
C ARG A 22 -17.00 -6.14 -24.13
N GLY A 23 -16.00 -5.45 -24.65
CA GLY A 23 -14.60 -5.59 -24.28
C GLY A 23 -14.09 -4.33 -23.59
N HIS A 24 -13.08 -4.47 -22.74
CA HIS A 24 -12.42 -3.36 -22.07
C HIS A 24 -10.93 -3.48 -22.25
N GLN A 25 -10.33 -2.57 -23.00
CA GLN A 25 -8.88 -2.48 -23.13
C GLN A 25 -8.40 -1.32 -22.25
N GLY A 26 -7.78 -1.67 -21.12
CA GLY A 26 -6.99 -0.70 -20.36
C GLY A 26 -5.68 -0.45 -21.08
N MET A 27 -5.26 0.78 -21.23
CA MET A 27 -3.85 1.12 -21.45
C MET A 27 -3.45 2.01 -20.29
N VAL A 28 -2.15 2.07 -19.97
CA VAL A 28 -1.61 2.83 -18.81
C VAL A 28 -2.24 4.23 -18.66
N VAL A 29 -2.58 4.87 -19.79
CA VAL A 29 -3.10 6.25 -19.84
C VAL A 29 -4.51 6.36 -20.47
N MET A 30 -4.99 5.34 -21.20
CA MET A 30 -6.23 5.42 -21.99
C MET A 30 -7.11 4.19 -21.82
N MET A 31 -8.42 4.37 -21.66
CA MET A 31 -9.37 3.26 -21.58
C MET A 31 -10.18 3.19 -22.88
N ARG A 32 -10.24 2.02 -23.51
CA ARG A 32 -11.05 1.77 -24.71
C ARG A 32 -12.13 0.74 -24.41
N PHE A 33 -13.39 1.20 -24.43
CA PHE A 33 -14.56 0.33 -24.40
C PHE A 33 -14.87 -0.13 -25.82
N LEU A 34 -14.75 -1.42 -26.07
CA LEU A 34 -15.15 -2.03 -27.34
C LEU A 34 -16.54 -2.62 -27.20
N ARG A 35 -17.38 -2.37 -28.21
CA ARG A 35 -18.72 -2.94 -28.30
C ARG A 35 -18.84 -3.57 -29.68
N ARG A 36 -19.08 -4.89 -29.73
CA ARG A 36 -19.46 -5.60 -30.95
C ARG A 36 -20.89 -6.06 -30.82
N GLU A 37 -21.74 -5.61 -31.74
CA GLU A 37 -23.16 -6.00 -31.79
C GLU A 37 -23.47 -6.57 -33.15
N GLY A 38 -24.23 -7.66 -33.20
CA GLY A 38 -24.59 -8.29 -34.46
C GLY A 38 -25.32 -9.61 -34.28
N MET A 39 -25.70 -10.21 -35.41
CA MET A 39 -26.29 -11.54 -35.46
C MET A 39 -25.19 -12.59 -35.57
N PHE A 40 -24.97 -13.34 -34.48
CA PHE A 40 -23.94 -14.36 -34.42
C PHE A 40 -24.54 -15.73 -34.13
N CYS A 41 -24.03 -16.76 -34.80
CA CYS A 41 -24.25 -18.14 -34.37
C CYS A 41 -23.44 -18.43 -33.10
N ARG A 42 -23.79 -19.49 -32.37
CA ARG A 42 -23.17 -19.85 -31.09
C ARG A 42 -21.63 -19.92 -31.16
N THR A 43 -21.08 -20.54 -32.19
CA THR A 43 -19.63 -20.75 -32.36
C THR A 43 -18.89 -19.43 -32.64
N CYS A 44 -19.37 -18.63 -33.59
CA CYS A 44 -18.75 -17.34 -33.91
C CYS A 44 -18.87 -16.32 -32.77
N ALA A 45 -19.99 -16.35 -32.04
CA ALA A 45 -20.17 -15.54 -30.84
C ALA A 45 -19.18 -15.94 -29.74
N LEU A 46 -19.01 -17.24 -29.51
CA LEU A 46 -18.07 -17.78 -28.51
C LEU A 46 -16.62 -17.44 -28.86
N ALA A 47 -16.23 -17.54 -30.14
CA ALA A 47 -14.90 -17.16 -30.61
C ALA A 47 -14.62 -15.68 -30.39
N SER A 48 -15.54 -14.81 -30.81
CA SER A 48 -15.42 -13.36 -30.63
C SER A 48 -15.38 -12.96 -29.16
N PHE A 49 -16.17 -13.62 -28.31
CA PHE A 49 -16.16 -13.40 -26.86
C PHE A 49 -14.80 -13.77 -26.26
N ARG A 50 -14.27 -14.94 -26.57
CA ARG A 50 -12.99 -15.42 -26.02
C ARG A 50 -11.81 -14.55 -26.44
N ASP A 51 -11.83 -14.05 -27.67
CA ASP A 51 -10.80 -13.16 -28.19
C ASP A 51 -10.80 -11.81 -27.45
N MET A 52 -11.96 -11.16 -27.35
CA MET A 52 -12.09 -9.90 -26.61
C MET A 52 -11.79 -10.02 -25.11
N GLN A 53 -12.14 -11.15 -24.49
CA GLN A 53 -11.79 -11.43 -23.09
C GLN A 53 -10.28 -11.62 -22.90
N ALA A 54 -9.61 -12.30 -23.84
CA ALA A 54 -8.16 -12.46 -23.79
C ALA A 54 -7.46 -11.09 -23.90
N ASP A 55 -7.90 -10.24 -24.83
CA ASP A 55 -7.37 -8.88 -24.96
C ASP A 55 -7.61 -8.04 -23.71
N THR A 56 -8.81 -8.11 -23.13
CA THR A 56 -9.17 -7.42 -21.88
C THR A 56 -8.25 -7.85 -20.74
N MET A 57 -7.87 -9.13 -20.70
CA MET A 57 -6.95 -9.66 -19.70
C MET A 57 -5.47 -9.42 -20.00
N VAL A 58 -5.06 -8.96 -21.17
CA VAL A 58 -3.67 -8.55 -21.40
C VAL A 58 -3.54 -7.05 -21.16
N MET A 59 -4.55 -6.29 -21.55
CA MET A 59 -4.51 -4.82 -21.53
C MET A 59 -5.15 -4.23 -20.25
N GLY A 60 -6.09 -4.90 -19.58
CA GLY A 60 -6.80 -4.33 -18.43
C GLY A 60 -5.95 -3.97 -17.18
N TRP A 61 -4.70 -4.41 -17.08
CA TRP A 61 -3.94 -4.34 -15.82
C TRP A 61 -2.96 -3.18 -15.70
N TRP A 62 -2.73 -2.44 -16.79
CA TRP A 62 -1.61 -1.49 -16.84
C TRP A 62 -1.86 -0.16 -16.10
N GLY A 63 -3.05 0.05 -15.54
CA GLY A 63 -3.42 1.26 -14.80
C GLY A 63 -4.00 0.97 -13.41
N PRO A 64 -3.74 1.81 -12.39
CA PRO A 64 -4.20 1.59 -11.01
C PRO A 64 -5.73 1.57 -10.87
N LEU A 65 -6.46 2.41 -11.59
CA LEU A 65 -7.92 2.33 -11.67
C LEU A 65 -8.39 1.08 -12.44
N SER A 66 -7.64 0.67 -13.46
CA SER A 66 -7.99 -0.47 -14.31
C SER A 66 -7.88 -1.80 -13.56
N VAL A 67 -7.01 -1.92 -12.56
CA VAL A 67 -6.94 -3.06 -11.64
C VAL A 67 -8.28 -3.32 -10.93
N LEU A 68 -9.02 -2.27 -10.58
CA LEU A 68 -10.34 -2.40 -9.93
C LEU A 68 -11.45 -2.63 -10.96
N ILE A 69 -11.43 -1.94 -12.09
CA ILE A 69 -12.51 -2.00 -13.10
C ILE A 69 -12.52 -3.34 -13.87
N THR A 70 -11.34 -3.93 -14.09
CA THR A 70 -11.18 -5.16 -14.87
C THR A 70 -11.95 -6.34 -14.28
N PRO A 71 -11.88 -6.69 -12.98
CA PRO A 71 -12.66 -7.78 -12.41
C PRO A 71 -14.18 -7.55 -12.52
N PHE A 72 -14.68 -6.32 -12.29
CA PHE A 72 -16.11 -6.03 -12.48
C PHE A 72 -16.54 -6.20 -13.93
N THR A 73 -15.68 -5.83 -14.88
CA THR A 73 -15.97 -5.98 -16.31
C THR A 73 -15.91 -7.45 -16.77
N LEU A 74 -15.02 -8.26 -16.19
CA LEU A 74 -14.98 -9.71 -16.39
C LEU A 74 -16.23 -10.38 -15.81
N LEU A 75 -16.68 -9.98 -14.61
CA LEU A 75 -17.92 -10.48 -14.00
C LEU A 75 -19.16 -10.10 -14.82
N GLY A 76 -19.27 -8.85 -15.26
CA GLY A 76 -20.37 -8.39 -16.10
C GLY A 76 -20.47 -9.17 -17.42
N ASN A 77 -19.34 -9.66 -17.93
CA ASN A 77 -19.28 -10.48 -19.15
C ASN A 77 -19.80 -11.92 -18.97
N LEU A 78 -20.04 -12.40 -17.75
CA LEU A 78 -20.69 -13.69 -17.51
C LEU A 78 -22.14 -13.71 -18.03
N SER A 79 -22.82 -12.56 -18.00
CA SER A 79 -24.16 -12.41 -18.55
C SER A 79 -24.17 -12.60 -20.07
N ALA A 80 -23.19 -12.04 -20.77
CA ALA A 80 -22.99 -12.22 -22.21
C ALA A 80 -22.68 -13.69 -22.55
N LEU A 81 -21.83 -14.36 -21.76
CA LEU A 81 -21.54 -15.78 -21.93
C LEU A 81 -22.79 -16.66 -21.73
N SER A 82 -23.63 -16.34 -20.74
CA SER A 82 -24.91 -17.02 -20.52
C SER A 82 -25.84 -16.86 -21.72
N GLY A 83 -25.96 -15.65 -22.26
CA GLY A 83 -26.71 -15.38 -23.49
C GLY A 83 -26.19 -16.18 -24.68
N ILE A 84 -24.87 -16.23 -24.89
CA ILE A 84 -24.24 -17.01 -25.97
C ILE A 84 -24.53 -18.51 -25.81
N ARG A 85 -24.47 -19.05 -24.59
CA ARG A 85 -24.71 -20.47 -24.32
C ARG A 85 -26.16 -20.91 -24.62
N ARG A 86 -27.12 -19.98 -24.53
CA ARG A 86 -28.53 -20.22 -24.86
C ARG A 86 -28.82 -20.25 -26.37
N ILE A 87 -27.87 -19.81 -27.20
CA ILE A 87 -28.01 -19.93 -28.66
C ILE A 87 -27.86 -21.42 -29.03
N PRO A 88 -28.80 -22.01 -29.77
CA PRO A 88 -28.67 -23.38 -30.26
C PRO A 88 -27.43 -23.57 -31.13
N GLU A 89 -26.93 -24.79 -31.23
CA GLU A 89 -25.84 -25.08 -32.15
C GLU A 89 -26.26 -24.85 -33.61
N PRO A 90 -25.34 -24.40 -34.48
CA PRO A 90 -25.66 -24.16 -35.88
C PRO A 90 -26.02 -25.49 -36.55
N VAL A 91 -27.28 -25.61 -37.01
CA VAL A 91 -27.78 -26.82 -37.69
C VAL A 91 -27.64 -26.71 -39.21
N LYS A 92 -27.63 -25.49 -39.76
CA LYS A 92 -27.41 -25.25 -41.19
C LYS A 92 -26.06 -24.58 -41.40
N PRO A 93 -25.18 -25.15 -42.25
CA PRO A 93 -23.92 -24.51 -42.61
C PRO A 93 -24.15 -23.22 -43.39
N GLY A 94 -23.24 -22.27 -43.25
CA GLY A 94 -23.26 -21.02 -44.00
C GLY A 94 -22.32 -21.02 -45.20
N PHE A 95 -22.05 -19.85 -45.75
CA PHE A 95 -21.20 -19.66 -46.93
C PHE A 95 -19.70 -19.84 -46.63
N ARG A 96 -19.29 -19.88 -45.36
CA ARG A 96 -17.91 -20.18 -44.96
C ARG A 96 -17.87 -20.91 -43.61
N PRO A 97 -16.74 -21.57 -43.28
CA PRO A 97 -16.57 -22.22 -41.98
C PRO A 97 -16.78 -21.25 -40.80
N PRO A 98 -17.36 -21.71 -39.68
CA PRO A 98 -17.45 -20.91 -38.46
C PRO A 98 -16.07 -20.60 -37.89
N LEU A 99 -15.97 -19.49 -37.15
CA LEU A 99 -14.74 -19.15 -36.42
C LEU A 99 -14.41 -20.23 -35.39
N ASP A 100 -13.13 -20.59 -35.30
CA ASP A 100 -12.64 -21.48 -34.25
C ASP A 100 -12.65 -20.73 -32.91
N PRO A 101 -13.41 -21.20 -31.90
CA PRO A 101 -13.38 -20.63 -30.56
C PRO A 101 -12.04 -20.80 -29.83
N GLY A 102 -11.17 -21.67 -30.34
CA GLY A 102 -9.86 -21.97 -29.78
C GLY A 102 -9.92 -22.42 -28.31
N ARG A 103 -8.79 -22.27 -27.61
CA ARG A 103 -8.68 -22.68 -26.20
C ARG A 103 -9.45 -21.73 -25.25
N PRO A 104 -9.98 -22.24 -24.12
CA PRO A 104 -10.57 -21.42 -23.06
C PRO A 104 -9.62 -20.32 -22.61
N VAL A 105 -10.18 -19.19 -22.18
CA VAL A 105 -9.46 -17.96 -21.81
C VAL A 105 -8.36 -18.22 -20.78
N PHE A 106 -8.63 -19.04 -19.75
CA PHE A 106 -7.65 -19.42 -18.71
C PHE A 106 -6.62 -20.47 -19.14
N ARG A 107 -6.79 -21.12 -20.30
CA ARG A 107 -5.83 -22.07 -20.88
C ARG A 107 -4.95 -21.43 -21.95
N ARG A 108 -4.99 -20.10 -22.09
CA ARG A 108 -4.10 -19.31 -22.95
C ARG A 108 -3.00 -18.68 -22.08
N PRO A 109 -1.78 -18.48 -22.60
CA PRO A 109 -0.71 -17.79 -21.87
C PRO A 109 -1.14 -16.40 -21.39
N ALA A 110 -2.00 -15.73 -22.15
CA ALA A 110 -2.67 -14.48 -21.75
C ALA A 110 -3.46 -14.59 -20.43
N GLY A 111 -4.13 -15.73 -20.18
CA GLY A 111 -4.85 -15.98 -18.94
C GLY A 111 -3.94 -16.23 -17.74
N ILE A 112 -2.76 -16.82 -17.95
CA ILE A 112 -1.74 -16.98 -16.91
C ILE A 112 -1.09 -15.63 -16.60
N LEU A 113 -0.74 -14.85 -17.63
CA LEU A 113 -0.21 -13.50 -17.45
C LEU A 113 -1.17 -12.58 -16.69
N ALA A 114 -2.48 -12.75 -16.89
CA ALA A 114 -3.51 -11.99 -16.18
C ALA A 114 -3.61 -12.32 -14.68
N LEU A 115 -3.19 -13.52 -14.26
CA LEU A 115 -3.17 -13.90 -12.84
C LEU A 115 -2.04 -13.18 -12.07
N ILE A 116 -0.93 -12.86 -12.73
CA ILE A 116 0.23 -12.21 -12.12
C ILE A 116 -0.14 -10.86 -11.46
N PRO A 117 -0.73 -9.88 -12.17
CA PRO A 117 -1.11 -8.61 -11.56
C PRO A 117 -2.21 -8.78 -10.51
N LEU A 118 -3.15 -9.72 -10.71
CA LEU A 118 -4.19 -10.02 -9.72
C LEU A 118 -3.59 -10.54 -8.40
N CYS A 119 -2.64 -11.47 -8.49
CA CYS A 119 -1.91 -12.00 -7.34
C CYS A 119 -1.04 -10.92 -6.67
N LEU A 120 -0.37 -10.06 -7.44
CA LEU A 120 0.43 -8.96 -6.90
C LEU A 120 -0.43 -7.97 -6.12
N VAL A 121 -1.58 -7.59 -6.65
CA VAL A 121 -2.53 -6.70 -6.00
C VAL A 121 -3.12 -7.35 -4.76
N GLY A 122 -3.52 -8.62 -4.84
CA GLY A 122 -3.98 -9.39 -3.68
C GLY A 122 -2.92 -9.45 -2.58
N LEU A 123 -1.65 -9.69 -2.96
CA LEU A 123 -0.52 -9.69 -2.03
C LEU A 123 -0.34 -8.32 -1.37
N VAL A 124 -0.36 -7.21 -2.11
CA VAL A 124 -0.25 -5.87 -1.54
C VAL A 124 -1.42 -5.56 -0.61
N MET A 125 -2.65 -5.88 -1.02
CA MET A 125 -3.86 -5.66 -0.23
C MET A 125 -3.91 -6.50 1.05
N VAL A 126 -3.20 -7.62 1.13
CA VAL A 126 -3.06 -8.43 2.35
C VAL A 126 -1.84 -8.00 3.16
N ALA A 127 -0.71 -7.76 2.51
CA ALA A 127 0.56 -7.42 3.16
C ALA A 127 0.48 -6.07 3.87
N ILE A 128 -0.12 -5.04 3.27
CA ILE A 128 -0.25 -3.72 3.90
C ILE A 128 -1.03 -3.80 5.22
N PRO A 129 -2.29 -4.29 5.28
CA PRO A 129 -3.01 -4.38 6.55
C PRO A 129 -2.35 -5.36 7.51
N LEU A 130 -1.75 -6.45 7.04
CA LEU A 130 -1.00 -7.38 7.90
C LEU A 130 0.18 -6.67 8.56
N LEU A 131 0.97 -5.89 7.81
CA LEU A 131 2.09 -5.11 8.33
C LEU A 131 1.62 -4.01 9.29
N LEU A 132 0.47 -3.37 9.02
CA LEU A 132 -0.13 -2.40 9.93
C LEU A 132 -0.58 -3.06 11.24
N ILE A 133 -1.22 -4.23 11.18
CA ILE A 133 -1.61 -5.01 12.36
C ILE A 133 -0.36 -5.45 13.13
N ILE A 134 0.68 -5.92 12.44
CA ILE A 134 1.96 -6.28 13.06
C ILE A 134 2.56 -5.05 13.75
N GLY A 135 2.57 -3.87 13.12
CA GLY A 135 3.07 -2.64 13.75
C GLY A 135 2.20 -2.11 14.90
N LEU A 136 0.92 -2.49 14.96
CA LEU A 136 0.04 -2.18 16.09
C LEU A 136 0.21 -3.17 17.26
N VAL A 137 0.43 -4.46 16.95
CA VAL A 137 0.59 -5.54 17.94
C VAL A 137 2.01 -5.58 18.48
N VAL A 138 2.98 -5.52 17.57
CA VAL A 138 4.39 -5.22 17.83
C VAL A 138 4.48 -3.70 17.75
N GLY A 139 4.02 -3.01 18.80
CA GLY A 139 4.19 -1.56 18.91
C GLY A 139 5.63 -1.15 18.55
N PRO A 140 5.88 0.13 18.18
CA PRO A 140 7.26 0.58 17.98
C PRO A 140 8.03 0.16 19.22
N GLY A 141 9.18 -0.50 19.03
CA GLY A 141 10.01 -0.98 20.13
C GLY A 141 10.49 0.20 20.96
N HIS A 142 9.62 0.71 21.81
CA HIS A 142 9.89 1.73 22.80
C HIS A 142 10.46 0.93 23.96
N GLY A 143 11.80 0.94 24.05
CA GLY A 143 12.44 0.68 25.33
C GLY A 143 11.78 1.60 26.37
N THR A 144 11.20 0.97 27.40
CA THR A 144 11.22 1.35 28.82
C THR A 144 11.37 2.87 29.09
N ASP A 145 10.46 3.59 29.73
CA ASP A 145 9.74 3.24 30.95
C ASP A 145 8.48 4.10 31.16
N ARG A 146 7.57 3.50 31.90
CA ARG A 146 6.34 4.04 32.48
C ARG A 146 6.64 5.19 33.46
N THR A 147 5.98 6.34 33.34
CA THR A 147 5.24 6.93 34.48
C THR A 147 4.23 7.98 34.04
N ASP A 148 3.04 7.86 34.61
CA ASP A 148 1.92 8.79 34.51
C ASP A 148 2.34 10.24 34.83
N SER A 149 1.84 11.20 34.06
CA SER A 149 1.74 12.59 34.55
C SER A 149 0.65 13.37 33.81
N THR A 150 -0.52 13.42 34.45
CA THR A 150 -1.37 14.60 34.50
C THR A 150 -0.53 15.85 34.78
N GLY A 151 -0.57 16.85 33.90
CA GLY A 151 -0.01 18.16 34.19
C GLY A 151 0.40 18.91 32.93
N ALA A 152 -0.45 19.84 32.49
CA ALA A 152 -0.16 20.74 31.41
C ALA A 152 1.04 21.67 31.72
N SER A 153 2.02 21.74 30.83
CA SER A 153 2.82 22.95 30.66
C SER A 153 3.34 23.09 29.23
N ALA A 154 3.08 24.26 28.67
CA ALA A 154 3.40 24.68 27.32
C ALA A 154 4.90 24.98 27.19
N TYR A 155 5.69 23.97 26.86
CA TYR A 155 7.00 24.14 26.23
C TYR A 155 7.25 22.93 25.32
N PRO A 156 7.79 23.10 24.10
CA PRO A 156 8.15 21.95 23.26
C PRO A 156 9.26 21.16 24.00
N THR A 157 8.89 20.03 24.59
CA THR A 157 9.79 19.12 25.31
C THR A 157 10.72 18.46 24.31
N ARG A 158 11.85 19.11 24.00
CA ARG A 158 13.07 18.35 23.75
C ARG A 158 13.29 17.49 24.99
N ASP A 159 13.40 16.19 24.78
CA ASP A 159 13.63 15.21 25.83
C ASP A 159 15.06 15.43 26.38
N TYR A 160 15.18 16.27 27.41
CA TYR A 160 16.44 16.53 28.09
C TYR A 160 16.65 15.45 29.14
N PRO A 161 17.80 14.77 29.14
CA PRO A 161 18.02 13.72 30.12
C PRO A 161 18.17 14.34 31.51
N ALA A 162 17.42 13.81 32.48
CA ALA A 162 17.41 14.30 33.85
C ALA A 162 18.74 13.98 34.57
N LEU A 163 19.31 14.99 35.22
CA LEU A 163 20.48 14.91 36.09
C LEU A 163 20.04 15.01 37.56
N THR A 164 20.81 14.37 38.44
CA THR A 164 20.60 14.40 39.89
C THR A 164 21.84 14.97 40.57
N VAL A 165 21.68 15.73 41.64
CA VAL A 165 22.82 16.20 42.45
C VAL A 165 23.64 15.02 42.93
N GLY A 166 24.97 15.10 42.76
CA GLY A 166 25.91 14.02 43.09
C GLY A 166 26.12 13.01 41.95
N SER A 167 25.33 13.05 40.87
CA SER A 167 25.62 12.28 39.66
C SER A 167 26.75 12.92 38.83
N CYS A 168 27.24 12.18 37.84
CA CYS A 168 28.20 12.69 36.86
C CYS A 168 27.56 12.83 35.49
N ALA A 169 28.17 13.66 34.66
CA ALA A 169 27.71 13.96 33.33
C ALA A 169 28.87 14.16 32.37
N ARG A 170 28.55 14.12 31.07
CA ARG A 170 29.44 14.59 30.01
C ARG A 170 28.72 15.60 29.13
N ASN A 171 29.48 16.52 28.53
CA ASN A 171 28.97 17.43 27.52
C ASN A 171 29.42 16.94 26.15
N ASP A 172 28.47 16.52 25.32
CA ASP A 172 28.74 16.11 23.93
C ASP A 172 28.86 17.33 22.97
N ALA A 173 28.84 18.57 23.50
CA ALA A 173 28.97 19.81 22.76
C ALA A 173 30.03 20.74 23.39
N ALA A 174 30.56 21.67 22.59
CA ALA A 174 31.43 22.73 23.10
C ALA A 174 30.61 23.88 23.68
N TRP A 175 31.05 24.43 24.82
CA TRP A 175 30.42 25.61 25.42
C TRP A 175 30.38 26.78 24.43
N PRO A 176 29.27 27.57 24.40
CA PRO A 176 28.15 27.57 25.34
C PRO A 176 27.02 26.57 24.99
N ALA A 177 27.19 25.69 24.01
CA ALA A 177 26.15 24.73 23.66
C ALA A 177 26.05 23.60 24.71
N GLU A 178 24.83 23.36 25.20
CA GLU A 178 24.53 22.35 26.20
C GLU A 178 23.99 21.08 25.52
N LYS A 179 24.78 20.00 25.53
CA LYS A 179 24.31 18.64 25.17
C LYS A 179 24.71 17.67 26.27
N ILE A 180 24.20 17.96 27.45
CA ILE A 180 24.56 17.24 28.67
C ILE A 180 23.86 15.88 28.71
N LYS A 181 24.62 14.84 29.08
CA LYS A 181 24.10 13.49 29.29
C LYS A 181 24.56 12.93 30.63
N PRO A 182 23.70 12.20 31.37
CA PRO A 182 24.10 11.42 32.52
C PRO A 182 25.18 10.43 32.11
N GLU A 183 26.21 10.32 32.93
CA GLU A 183 27.33 9.41 32.72
C GLU A 183 27.70 8.79 34.07
N SER A 184 28.12 7.52 34.06
CA SER A 184 28.64 6.91 35.28
C SER A 184 29.87 7.66 35.77
N CYS A 185 29.96 7.96 37.06
CA CYS A 185 31.13 8.62 37.65
C CYS A 185 32.41 7.79 37.54
N ASP A 186 32.29 6.46 37.42
CA ASP A 186 33.42 5.55 37.24
C ASP A 186 33.88 5.47 35.77
N SER A 187 33.15 6.10 34.85
CA SER A 187 33.48 6.12 33.43
C SER A 187 34.60 7.12 33.14
N SER A 188 35.58 6.70 32.34
CA SER A 188 36.59 7.62 31.80
C SER A 188 36.00 8.73 30.92
N ALA A 189 34.75 8.57 30.46
CA ALA A 189 34.00 9.55 29.68
C ALA A 189 33.29 10.60 30.56
N ALA A 190 33.26 10.44 31.89
CA ALA A 190 32.72 11.45 32.79
C ALA A 190 33.59 12.71 32.77
N GLN A 191 32.96 13.86 32.55
CA GLN A 191 33.65 15.15 32.46
C GLN A 191 33.28 16.09 33.58
N TYR A 192 32.06 15.98 34.13
CA TYR A 192 31.51 16.89 35.11
C TYR A 192 30.83 16.14 36.26
N SER A 193 30.88 16.71 37.46
CA SER A 193 30.03 16.35 38.60
C SER A 193 28.88 17.34 38.74
N VAL A 194 27.68 16.83 38.99
CA VAL A 194 26.45 17.63 39.11
C VAL A 194 26.30 18.12 40.56
N ARG A 195 26.15 19.43 40.72
CA ARG A 195 26.01 20.11 42.01
C ARG A 195 24.70 20.88 42.06
N ALA A 196 24.17 21.01 43.27
CA ALA A 196 23.04 21.89 43.53
C ALA A 196 23.43 23.34 43.23
N TRP A 197 22.46 24.14 42.80
CA TRP A 197 22.64 25.57 42.62
C TRP A 197 22.66 26.27 44.00
N PRO A 198 23.75 26.93 44.39
CA PRO A 198 23.82 27.65 45.66
C PRO A 198 23.26 29.07 45.53
N ASP A 199 22.96 29.69 46.67
CA ASP A 199 22.55 31.10 46.73
C ASP A 199 23.69 31.99 46.21
N GLY A 200 23.48 32.61 45.04
CA GLY A 200 24.48 33.45 44.38
C GLY A 200 25.08 32.86 43.08
N GLY A 201 24.70 31.65 42.68
CA GLY A 201 25.10 31.04 41.40
C GLY A 201 26.29 30.08 41.49
N CYS A 202 26.64 29.46 40.36
CA CYS A 202 27.69 28.45 40.34
C CYS A 202 29.06 28.99 40.77
N ALA A 203 29.87 28.13 41.40
CA ALA A 203 31.23 28.47 41.81
C ALA A 203 32.12 28.83 40.60
N SER A 204 33.20 29.56 40.85
CA SER A 204 34.15 29.91 39.78
C SER A 204 34.71 28.64 39.12
N GLY A 205 34.57 28.53 37.80
CA GLY A 205 35.00 27.36 37.01
C GLY A 205 33.90 26.32 36.79
N ASP A 206 32.76 26.42 37.48
CA ASP A 206 31.59 25.58 37.23
C ASP A 206 30.75 26.18 36.10
N HIS A 207 30.14 25.31 35.30
CA HIS A 207 29.22 25.73 34.24
C HIS A 207 27.76 25.67 34.71
N PRO A 208 26.98 26.75 34.56
CA PRO A 208 25.54 26.69 34.82
C PRO A 208 24.87 25.81 33.76
N VAL A 209 23.92 24.99 34.19
CA VAL A 209 23.06 24.20 33.30
C VAL A 209 21.60 24.52 33.57
N GLY A 210 20.81 24.67 32.51
CA GLY A 210 19.44 25.12 32.60
C GLY A 210 18.53 24.17 33.41
N PRO A 211 17.39 24.68 33.93
CA PRO A 211 16.46 23.92 34.75
C PRO A 211 15.82 22.71 34.04
N MET A 212 15.89 22.66 32.70
CA MET A 212 15.40 21.53 31.92
C MET A 212 16.16 20.22 32.18
N TYR A 213 17.41 20.31 32.66
CA TYR A 213 18.21 19.13 33.01
C TYR A 213 17.99 18.66 34.44
N ASN A 214 17.31 19.45 35.28
CA ASN A 214 17.00 19.08 36.66
C ASN A 214 15.82 18.12 36.67
N LYS A 215 16.00 16.93 37.24
CA LYS A 215 14.95 15.90 37.37
C LYS A 215 13.66 16.44 37.99
N ASP A 216 13.79 17.33 38.97
CA ASP A 216 12.65 17.86 39.71
C ASP A 216 12.13 19.18 39.09
N HIS A 217 12.76 19.67 38.02
CA HIS A 217 12.48 20.96 37.38
C HIS A 217 12.48 22.16 38.35
N THR A 218 13.17 22.03 39.49
CA THR A 218 13.14 23.00 40.61
C THR A 218 14.05 24.21 40.41
N GLY A 219 14.90 24.20 39.38
CA GLY A 219 15.84 25.28 39.11
C GLY A 219 17.08 24.82 38.34
N PRO A 220 17.97 25.77 37.96
CA PRO A 220 19.24 25.43 37.32
C PRO A 220 20.13 24.61 38.25
N MET A 221 21.19 24.03 37.70
CA MET A 221 22.21 23.28 38.45
C MET A 221 23.61 23.71 38.01
N CYS A 222 24.64 23.20 38.68
CA CYS A 222 26.03 23.50 38.36
C CYS A 222 26.78 22.23 37.95
N LEU A 223 27.57 22.34 36.89
CA LEU A 223 28.45 21.28 36.40
C LEU A 223 29.91 21.64 36.72
N ARG A 224 30.50 20.89 37.64
CA ARG A 224 31.90 21.06 38.05
C ARG A 224 32.81 20.12 37.28
N PRO A 225 33.83 20.60 36.55
CA PRO A 225 34.80 19.75 35.86
C PRO A 225 35.42 18.71 36.81
N LEU A 226 35.55 17.46 36.34
CA LEU A 226 36.22 16.37 37.07
C LEU A 226 37.74 16.37 36.90
N LYS A 227 38.24 17.06 35.86
CA LYS A 227 39.65 17.25 35.57
C LYS A 227 39.88 18.77 35.48
N ASP A 228 40.85 19.26 36.25
CA ASP A 228 41.32 20.65 36.18
C ASP A 228 42.05 20.92 34.85
#